data_AF-A0A1F3WUJ8-F1
#
_entry.id   AF-A0A1F3WUJ8-F1
#
_cell.length_a   1.000
_cell.length_b   1.000
_cell.length_c   1.000
_cell.angle_alpha   90.00
_cell.angle_beta   90.00
_cell.angle_gamma   90.00
#
_symmetry.space_group_name_H-M   'P 1'
#
loop_
_entity.id
_entity.type
_entity.pdbx_description
1 polymer ?
#
loop_
_entity_poly.entity_id
_entity_poly.type
_entity_poly.pdbx_seq_one_letter_code
_entity_poly.pdbx_strand_id
1 'polypeptide(L)'
;MRNLTLFFALAVSIPAFAAPFTTVDQRHEPAPTGHLIGKDNYVSPTSSRNVFHHPGEDCGRCHKPGGKASNFDFSMAGTIYTDRTGRTPLEGAEIILRDVNGKVISMTSNAAGNFATQATVGSDPQAWSTASPGPTVADPLGHAATWRYKSWVKLGEYESPMVTMAGVGSTTVNYPRMGCGMHHGPTGSRGALNLGTSTLISYPATGTSYKQHIQPILLNRCKACHIPSDNTNGPNATYPTKNDTAGGTVTASSTVKYNGNLDLATYAGSSKKSTTYSRDKVISDVVNTVNPDQSGLLSWVVQGSTSHSGGWFWKTTDPDYKVIRQWISEGAQNN
;
A
#
# COMPACT_ATOMS: atom_id res chain seq x y z
N MET A 1 14.46 -67.73 -14.50
CA MET A 1 13.83 -66.65 -13.72
C MET A 1 14.81 -65.50 -13.64
N ARG A 2 14.54 -64.37 -14.31
CA ARG A 2 15.40 -63.17 -14.30
C ARG A 2 14.79 -62.17 -13.32
N ASN A 3 15.54 -61.82 -12.27
CA ASN A 3 15.14 -60.82 -11.29
C ASN A 3 15.21 -59.43 -11.91
N LEU A 4 14.06 -58.79 -12.06
CA LEU A 4 13.93 -57.40 -12.50
C LEU A 4 14.09 -56.50 -11.27
N THR A 5 15.28 -55.95 -11.06
CA THR A 5 15.54 -54.98 -10.00
C THR A 5 14.94 -53.63 -10.39
N LEU A 6 13.82 -53.26 -9.77
CA LEU A 6 13.17 -51.96 -9.94
C LEU A 6 13.97 -50.89 -9.19
N PHE A 7 14.67 -50.02 -9.92
CA PHE A 7 15.28 -48.83 -9.32
C PHE A 7 14.20 -47.76 -9.11
N PHE A 8 13.81 -47.55 -7.85
CA PHE A 8 13.05 -46.35 -7.46
C PHE A 8 13.99 -45.15 -7.48
N ALA A 9 13.89 -44.32 -8.51
CA ALA A 9 14.50 -42.99 -8.50
C ALA A 9 13.73 -42.13 -7.48
N LEU A 10 14.33 -41.90 -6.30
CA LEU A 10 13.82 -40.94 -5.34
C LEU A 10 13.97 -39.55 -5.97
N ALA A 11 12.89 -38.99 -6.50
CA ALA A 11 12.88 -37.62 -6.95
C ALA A 11 13.00 -36.72 -5.72
N VAL A 12 14.23 -36.27 -5.42
CA VAL A 12 14.45 -35.20 -4.45
C VAL A 12 13.87 -33.95 -5.07
N SER A 13 12.67 -33.57 -4.63
CA SER A 13 12.09 -32.28 -4.96
C SER A 13 12.99 -31.22 -4.34
N ILE A 14 13.86 -30.61 -5.14
CA ILE A 14 14.54 -29.38 -4.74
C ILE A 14 13.40 -28.39 -4.50
N PRO A 15 13.25 -27.83 -3.28
CA PRO A 15 12.24 -26.84 -3.03
C PRO A 15 12.46 -25.73 -4.05
N ALA A 16 11.43 -25.44 -4.86
CA ALA A 16 11.48 -24.31 -5.76
C ALA A 16 11.88 -23.10 -4.92
N PHE A 17 12.98 -22.43 -5.28
CA PHE A 17 13.37 -21.20 -4.62
C PHE A 17 12.14 -20.30 -4.66
N ALA A 18 11.65 -19.90 -3.48
CA ALA A 18 10.53 -18.98 -3.41
C ALA A 18 10.90 -17.75 -4.25
N ALA A 19 9.98 -17.33 -5.13
CA ALA A 19 10.19 -16.15 -5.95
C ALA A 19 10.66 -15.00 -5.05
N PRO A 20 11.62 -14.17 -5.52
CA PRO A 20 12.18 -13.12 -4.68
C PRO A 20 11.06 -12.21 -4.16
N PHE A 21 11.16 -11.82 -2.89
CA PHE A 21 10.16 -10.97 -2.25
C PHE A 21 10.37 -9.52 -2.72
N THR A 22 9.93 -9.21 -3.93
CA THR A 22 10.13 -7.92 -4.60
C THR A 22 8.81 -7.19 -4.82
N THR A 23 8.85 -5.86 -4.83
CA THR A 23 7.65 -5.05 -5.10
C THR A 23 7.15 -5.27 -6.53
N VAL A 24 8.07 -5.45 -7.49
CA VAL A 24 7.72 -5.58 -8.92
C VAL A 24 6.96 -6.86 -9.18
N ASP A 25 7.42 -7.99 -8.64
CA ASP A 25 6.78 -9.29 -8.86
C ASP A 25 5.46 -9.37 -8.09
N GLN A 26 5.43 -8.83 -6.86
CA GLN A 26 4.29 -8.98 -5.97
C GLN A 26 3.18 -7.95 -6.15
N ARG A 27 3.39 -6.90 -6.94
CA ARG A 27 2.41 -5.80 -7.05
C ARG A 27 1.01 -6.25 -7.49
N HIS A 28 0.92 -7.24 -8.37
CA HIS A 28 -0.33 -7.75 -8.94
C HIS A 28 -0.73 -9.12 -8.40
N GLU A 29 0.00 -9.66 -7.42
CA GLU A 29 -0.34 -10.95 -6.86
C GLU A 29 -1.70 -10.89 -6.13
N PRO A 30 -2.54 -11.92 -6.33
CA PRO A 30 -3.78 -12.04 -5.56
C PRO A 30 -3.46 -12.31 -4.09
N ALA A 31 -4.43 -12.06 -3.22
CA ALA A 31 -4.31 -12.43 -1.83
C ALA A 31 -4.09 -13.94 -1.69
N PRO A 32 -3.24 -14.39 -0.75
CA PRO A 32 -3.12 -15.80 -0.41
C PRO A 32 -4.49 -16.45 -0.14
N THR A 33 -4.62 -17.73 -0.46
CA THR A 33 -5.84 -18.52 -0.22
C THR A 33 -5.59 -19.59 0.85
N GLY A 34 -6.67 -20.11 1.45
CA GLY A 34 -6.61 -21.22 2.41
C GLY A 34 -6.16 -20.82 3.83
N HIS A 35 -5.94 -19.54 4.12
CA HIS A 35 -5.71 -19.07 5.48
C HIS A 35 -7.04 -18.95 6.26
N LEU A 36 -6.93 -19.02 7.58
CA LEU A 36 -8.07 -18.79 8.49
C LEU A 36 -8.27 -17.28 8.69
N ILE A 37 -9.46 -16.79 8.33
CA ILE A 37 -9.83 -15.37 8.47
C ILE A 37 -9.75 -14.97 9.95
N GLY A 38 -9.04 -13.88 10.23
CA GLY A 38 -8.97 -13.28 11.56
C GLY A 38 -8.21 -14.10 12.61
N LYS A 39 -7.52 -15.18 12.21
CA LYS A 39 -6.79 -16.06 13.15
C LYS A 39 -5.73 -15.34 13.98
N ASP A 40 -5.19 -14.23 13.46
CA ASP A 40 -4.13 -13.45 14.10
C ASP A 40 -4.67 -12.15 14.70
N ASN A 41 -5.99 -11.97 14.81
CA ASN A 41 -6.57 -10.86 15.56
C ASN A 41 -6.01 -10.83 16.98
N TYR A 42 -5.51 -9.68 17.40
CA TYR A 42 -5.19 -9.44 18.80
C TYR A 42 -6.45 -9.57 19.66
N VAL A 43 -6.40 -10.46 20.65
CA VAL A 43 -7.45 -10.64 21.65
C VAL A 43 -6.95 -10.07 22.97
N SER A 44 -7.63 -9.03 23.45
CA SER A 44 -7.28 -8.42 24.74
C SER A 44 -7.56 -9.40 25.89
N PRO A 45 -6.56 -9.74 26.73
CA PRO A 45 -6.73 -10.72 27.81
C PRO A 45 -7.69 -10.25 28.91
N THR A 46 -7.92 -8.94 29.03
CA THR A 46 -8.76 -8.33 30.08
C THR A 46 -10.09 -7.76 29.57
N SER A 47 -10.56 -8.25 28.41
CA SER A 47 -11.92 -8.03 27.85
C SER A 47 -12.55 -6.65 28.11
N SER A 48 -12.48 -5.73 27.13
CA SER A 48 -13.70 -5.10 26.55
C SER A 48 -13.47 -3.79 25.79
N ARG A 49 -12.38 -3.04 25.94
CA ARG A 49 -12.37 -1.65 25.41
C ARG A 49 -11.11 -1.15 24.70
N ASN A 50 -9.97 -1.83 24.78
CA ASN A 50 -8.72 -1.19 24.35
C ASN A 50 -8.56 -1.11 22.81
N VAL A 51 -9.00 -2.13 22.07
CA VAL A 51 -8.89 -2.14 20.59
C VAL A 51 -9.94 -1.26 19.89
N PHE A 52 -10.92 -0.72 20.61
CA PHE A 52 -11.96 0.15 20.05
C PHE A 52 -11.63 1.64 20.16
N HIS A 53 -10.57 2.00 20.89
CA HIS A 53 -10.25 3.41 21.07
C HIS A 53 -9.57 3.99 19.83
N HIS A 54 -9.71 5.30 19.66
CA HIS A 54 -8.92 6.12 18.73
C HIS A 54 -8.81 5.62 17.27
N PRO A 55 -9.93 5.41 16.54
CA PRO A 55 -9.90 5.11 15.12
C PRO A 55 -9.05 6.12 14.34
N GLY A 56 -8.05 5.63 13.62
CA GLY A 56 -7.16 6.42 12.79
C GLY A 56 -5.98 7.04 13.52
N GLU A 57 -5.74 6.75 14.79
CA GLU A 57 -4.48 7.12 15.44
C GLU A 57 -3.37 6.10 15.16
N ASP A 58 -2.11 6.53 15.31
CA ASP A 58 -0.94 5.65 15.22
C ASP A 58 -0.83 4.77 16.46
N CYS A 59 -1.40 3.56 16.41
CA CYS A 59 -1.37 2.59 17.52
C CYS A 59 0.07 2.31 17.99
N GLY A 60 1.04 2.28 17.07
CA GLY A 60 2.46 2.00 17.35
C GLY A 60 3.13 3.07 18.21
N ARG A 61 2.50 4.24 18.40
CA ARG A 61 2.99 5.27 19.35
C ARG A 61 2.90 4.81 20.81
N CYS A 62 1.85 4.06 21.14
CA CYS A 62 1.54 3.59 22.48
C CYS A 62 1.89 2.10 22.66
N HIS A 63 1.57 1.29 21.66
CA HIS A 63 1.68 -0.18 21.66
C HIS A 63 3.02 -0.65 21.12
N LYS A 64 4.08 -0.33 21.85
CA LYS A 64 5.46 -0.64 21.50
C LYS A 64 6.26 -0.97 22.76
N PRO A 65 7.40 -1.68 22.62
CA PRO A 65 8.29 -1.90 23.74
C PRO A 65 8.66 -0.60 24.45
N GLY A 66 8.43 -0.54 25.77
CA GLY A 66 8.65 0.67 26.59
C GLY A 66 7.67 1.83 26.36
N GLY A 67 6.63 1.65 25.53
CA GLY A 67 5.54 2.61 25.34
C GLY A 67 4.53 2.64 26.48
N LYS A 68 3.56 3.57 26.38
CA LYS A 68 2.48 3.74 27.38
C LYS A 68 1.60 2.49 27.53
N ALA A 69 1.50 1.69 26.47
CA ALA A 69 0.74 0.44 26.43
C ALA A 69 1.66 -0.75 26.11
N SER A 70 2.87 -0.76 26.66
CA SER A 70 3.91 -1.78 26.42
C SER A 70 3.54 -3.20 26.87
N ASN A 71 2.51 -3.34 27.69
CA ASN A 71 1.92 -4.63 28.03
C ASN A 71 1.10 -5.24 26.89
N PHE A 72 0.91 -4.50 25.80
CA PHE A 72 0.14 -4.88 24.62
C PHE A 72 0.89 -4.49 23.35
N ASP A 73 2.12 -4.94 23.20
CA ASP A 73 2.95 -4.62 22.04
C ASP A 73 2.34 -5.20 20.76
N PHE A 74 2.11 -4.34 19.77
CA PHE A 74 1.58 -4.74 18.48
C PHE A 74 2.70 -4.84 17.46
N SER A 75 2.69 -5.97 16.74
CA SER A 75 3.53 -6.15 15.55
C SER A 75 2.96 -5.38 14.35
N MET A 76 1.62 -5.31 14.25
CA MET A 76 0.88 -4.53 13.28
C MET A 76 -0.43 -4.06 13.90
N ALA A 77 -0.87 -2.86 13.55
CA ALA A 77 -2.20 -2.37 13.87
C ALA A 77 -2.63 -1.25 12.91
N GLY A 78 -3.91 -0.95 12.84
CA GLY A 78 -4.40 0.16 12.05
C GLY A 78 -5.92 0.25 12.06
N THR A 79 -6.44 1.13 11.22
CA THR A 79 -7.88 1.33 11.05
C THR A 79 -8.24 1.28 9.57
N ILE A 80 -9.26 0.52 9.23
CA ILE A 80 -9.86 0.46 7.89
C ILE A 80 -11.14 1.27 7.88
N TYR A 81 -11.42 1.91 6.74
CA TYR A 81 -12.60 2.73 6.53
C TYR A 81 -13.36 2.31 5.28
N THR A 82 -14.67 2.57 5.31
CA THR A 82 -15.57 2.34 4.17
C THR A 82 -15.28 3.33 3.04
N ASP A 83 -14.67 4.46 3.36
CA ASP A 83 -14.37 5.55 2.44
C ASP A 83 -12.91 6.02 2.58
N ARG A 84 -12.35 6.63 1.53
CA ARG A 84 -10.99 7.16 1.56
C ARG A 84 -10.83 8.37 2.46
N THR A 85 -11.92 9.12 2.70
CA THR A 85 -11.91 10.24 3.64
C THR A 85 -11.79 9.80 5.08
N GLY A 86 -11.74 8.48 5.33
CA GLY A 86 -11.66 7.81 6.61
C GLY A 86 -12.61 8.39 7.65
N ARG A 87 -13.85 8.64 7.23
CA ARG A 87 -14.91 9.16 8.11
C ARG A 87 -15.64 8.03 8.78
N THR A 88 -15.98 6.99 8.01
CA THR A 88 -16.77 5.88 8.50
C THR A 88 -15.90 4.62 8.59
N PRO A 89 -15.59 4.14 9.80
CA PRO A 89 -14.83 2.91 9.98
C PRO A 89 -15.50 1.72 9.30
N LEU A 90 -14.70 0.78 8.81
CA LEU A 90 -15.20 -0.43 8.15
C LEU A 90 -15.01 -1.64 9.05
N GLU A 91 -16.11 -2.18 9.54
CA GLU A 91 -16.15 -3.44 10.29
C GLU A 91 -16.10 -4.65 9.35
N GLY A 92 -15.47 -5.74 9.81
CA GLY A 92 -15.50 -7.03 9.14
C GLY A 92 -14.62 -7.13 7.90
N ALA A 93 -13.85 -6.09 7.57
CA ALA A 93 -12.84 -6.18 6.52
C ALA A 93 -11.73 -7.14 6.97
N GLU A 94 -11.30 -8.01 6.07
CA GLU A 94 -10.15 -8.86 6.28
C GLU A 94 -8.88 -8.12 5.85
N ILE A 95 -7.85 -8.16 6.71
CA ILE A 95 -6.51 -7.63 6.44
C ILE A 95 -5.57 -8.83 6.38
N ILE A 96 -4.99 -9.07 5.21
CA ILE A 96 -4.08 -10.18 4.96
C ILE A 96 -2.69 -9.60 4.77
N LEU A 97 -1.70 -10.14 5.48
CA LEU A 97 -0.29 -9.84 5.30
C LEU A 97 0.43 -11.13 4.89
N ARG A 98 1.38 -11.01 3.97
CA ARG A 98 2.37 -12.05 3.72
C ARG A 98 3.75 -11.47 3.96
N ASP A 99 4.51 -12.06 4.87
CA ASP A 99 5.87 -11.63 5.16
C ASP A 99 6.89 -12.24 4.18
N VAL A 100 8.16 -11.86 4.34
CA VAL A 100 9.28 -12.34 3.51
C VAL A 100 9.51 -13.84 3.56
N ASN A 101 9.05 -14.51 4.61
CA ASN A 101 9.16 -15.96 4.78
C ASN A 101 7.94 -16.70 4.24
N GLY A 102 7.01 -15.99 3.59
CA GLY A 102 5.75 -16.54 3.09
C GLY A 102 4.70 -16.78 4.17
N LYS A 103 4.94 -16.38 5.42
CA LYS A 103 3.95 -16.53 6.50
C LYS A 103 2.78 -15.60 6.24
N VAL A 104 1.58 -16.16 6.24
CA VAL A 104 0.31 -15.41 6.11
C VAL A 104 -0.23 -15.07 7.49
N ILE A 105 -0.42 -13.77 7.72
CA ILE A 105 -1.06 -13.20 8.91
C ILE A 105 -2.43 -12.65 8.46
N SER A 106 -3.52 -13.08 9.09
CA SER A 106 -4.89 -12.63 8.77
C SER A 106 -5.56 -12.05 10.01
N MET A 107 -6.08 -10.84 9.85
CA MET A 107 -6.82 -10.08 10.86
C MET A 107 -8.17 -9.64 10.27
N THR A 108 -9.11 -9.30 11.14
CA THR A 108 -10.39 -8.70 10.81
C THR A 108 -10.57 -7.37 11.54
N SER A 109 -11.08 -6.35 10.87
CA SER A 109 -11.40 -5.08 11.52
C SER A 109 -12.65 -5.19 12.41
N ASN A 110 -12.62 -4.54 13.56
CA ASN A 110 -13.76 -4.47 14.49
C ASN A 110 -14.74 -3.34 14.13
N ALA A 111 -15.80 -3.14 14.93
CA ALA A 111 -16.79 -2.07 14.75
C ALA A 111 -16.21 -0.64 14.69
N ALA A 112 -15.02 -0.42 15.25
CA ALA A 112 -14.29 0.85 15.18
C ALA A 112 -13.35 0.92 13.96
N GLY A 113 -13.42 -0.06 13.05
CA GLY A 113 -12.51 -0.25 11.91
C GLY A 113 -11.12 -0.71 12.30
N ASN A 114 -10.83 -0.88 13.59
CA ASN A 114 -9.50 -1.17 14.09
C ASN A 114 -9.15 -2.64 13.93
N PHE A 115 -7.89 -2.92 13.63
CA PHE A 115 -7.29 -4.24 13.63
C PHE A 115 -5.91 -4.16 14.29
N ALA A 116 -5.47 -5.26 14.89
CA ALA A 116 -4.14 -5.39 15.45
C ALA A 116 -3.72 -6.86 15.52
N THR A 117 -2.41 -7.12 15.57
CA THR A 117 -1.84 -8.44 15.80
C THR A 117 -0.54 -8.37 16.58
N GLN A 118 -0.24 -9.45 17.30
CA GLN A 118 1.06 -9.70 17.91
C GLN A 118 1.85 -10.79 17.16
N ALA A 119 1.30 -11.32 16.06
CA ALA A 119 1.96 -12.30 15.24
C ALA A 119 3.26 -11.71 14.66
N THR A 120 4.39 -12.36 14.93
CA THR A 120 5.69 -11.93 14.42
C THR A 120 5.67 -11.80 12.89
N VAL A 121 6.20 -10.68 12.40
CA VAL A 121 6.43 -10.43 10.97
C VAL A 121 7.88 -10.79 10.67
N GLY A 122 8.12 -11.53 9.58
CA GLY A 122 9.46 -11.90 9.14
C GLY A 122 10.35 -10.69 8.89
N SER A 123 11.53 -10.70 9.49
CA SER A 123 12.61 -9.77 9.22
C SER A 123 13.22 -10.04 7.85
N ASP A 124 13.44 -8.98 7.08
CA ASP A 124 14.25 -8.93 5.87
C ASP A 124 15.67 -8.45 6.26
N PRO A 125 16.67 -9.34 6.36
CA PRO A 125 18.03 -8.94 6.73
C PRO A 125 18.62 -7.92 5.74
N GLN A 126 18.14 -7.89 4.49
CA GLN A 126 18.62 -6.93 3.49
C GLN A 126 18.12 -5.51 3.80
N ALA A 127 16.96 -5.39 4.46
CA ALA A 127 16.43 -4.10 4.89
C ALA A 127 17.30 -3.43 5.96
N TRP A 128 17.98 -4.19 6.83
CA TRP A 128 18.82 -3.64 7.90
C TRP A 128 19.97 -2.78 7.39
N SER A 129 20.64 -3.22 6.33
CA SER A 129 21.76 -2.51 5.70
C SER A 129 21.42 -1.09 5.23
N THR A 130 20.14 -0.79 5.07
CA THR A 130 19.63 0.52 4.63
C THR A 130 19.16 1.39 5.80
N ALA A 131 18.73 0.80 6.91
CA ALA A 131 18.26 1.51 8.09
C ALA A 131 19.41 1.94 9.01
N SER A 132 20.56 1.25 8.97
CA SER A 132 21.70 1.53 9.83
C SER A 132 23.01 1.39 9.04
N PRO A 133 23.59 2.49 8.50
CA PRO A 133 24.82 2.45 7.69
C PRO A 133 26.10 2.16 8.50
N GLY A 134 25.98 1.52 9.67
CA GLY A 134 27.10 1.09 10.51
C GLY A 134 27.70 -0.26 10.08
N PRO A 135 28.82 -0.69 10.68
CA PRO A 135 29.41 -1.99 10.41
C PRO A 135 28.36 -3.07 10.62
N THR A 136 28.27 -4.02 9.69
CA THR A 136 27.31 -5.14 9.61
C THR A 136 27.06 -5.81 10.95
N VAL A 137 26.20 -5.21 11.77
CA VAL A 137 25.61 -5.90 12.91
C VAL A 137 24.56 -6.81 12.31
N ALA A 138 24.64 -8.10 12.58
CA ALA A 138 23.55 -9.01 12.26
C ALA A 138 22.25 -8.37 12.75
N ASP A 139 21.21 -8.40 11.93
CA ASP A 139 19.88 -7.93 12.33
C ASP A 139 19.57 -8.55 13.69
N PRO A 140 19.38 -7.76 14.76
CA PRO A 140 18.91 -8.31 16.01
C PRO A 140 17.49 -8.80 15.75
N LEU A 141 17.39 -10.09 15.41
CA LEU A 141 16.17 -10.81 15.05
C LEU A 141 14.97 -10.25 15.83
N GLY A 142 14.03 -9.63 15.13
CA GLY A 142 12.86 -9.00 15.76
C GLY A 142 12.89 -7.47 15.76
N HIS A 143 13.85 -6.82 15.11
CA HIS A 143 13.80 -5.37 14.95
C HIS A 143 12.75 -4.95 13.90
N ALA A 144 11.76 -4.16 14.30
CA ALA A 144 10.64 -3.83 13.41
C ALA A 144 11.06 -3.12 12.10
N ALA A 145 12.14 -2.33 12.15
CA ALA A 145 12.72 -1.70 10.97
C ALA A 145 13.13 -2.67 9.84
N THR A 146 13.34 -3.96 10.14
CA THR A 146 13.65 -4.99 9.15
C THR A 146 12.43 -5.78 8.70
N TRP A 147 11.30 -5.69 9.39
CA TRP A 147 10.10 -6.40 8.99
C TRP A 147 9.58 -5.88 7.66
N ARG A 148 9.33 -6.81 6.72
CA ARG A 148 8.77 -6.52 5.40
C ARG A 148 7.58 -7.40 5.12
N TYR A 149 6.58 -6.82 4.47
CA TYR A 149 5.35 -7.53 4.13
C TYR A 149 4.68 -6.93 2.90
N LYS A 150 3.93 -7.78 2.22
CA LYS A 150 2.89 -7.44 1.25
C LYS A 150 1.55 -7.55 1.98
N SER A 151 0.59 -6.70 1.62
CA SER A 151 -0.73 -6.77 2.25
C SER A 151 -1.86 -6.61 1.25
N TRP A 152 -3.02 -7.11 1.66
CA TRP A 152 -4.29 -7.04 0.96
C TRP A 152 -5.39 -6.71 1.97
N VAL A 153 -6.45 -6.08 1.49
CA VAL A 153 -7.70 -5.92 2.23
C VAL A 153 -8.84 -6.51 1.43
N LYS A 154 -9.70 -7.30 2.09
CA LYS A 154 -10.85 -7.96 1.47
C LYS A 154 -12.15 -7.68 2.21
N LEU A 155 -13.25 -7.64 1.46
CA LEU A 155 -14.62 -7.62 1.99
C LEU A 155 -15.55 -8.26 0.96
N GLY A 156 -16.06 -9.45 1.26
CA GLY A 156 -16.80 -10.24 0.28
C GLY A 156 -15.94 -10.53 -0.96
N GLU A 157 -16.42 -10.13 -2.13
CA GLU A 157 -15.71 -10.29 -3.41
C GLU A 157 -14.69 -9.19 -3.70
N TYR A 158 -14.69 -8.10 -2.92
CA TYR A 158 -13.74 -7.01 -3.11
C TYR A 158 -12.39 -7.37 -2.51
N GLU A 159 -11.33 -7.15 -3.29
CA GLU A 159 -9.94 -7.31 -2.87
C GLU A 159 -9.12 -6.11 -3.35
N SER A 160 -8.35 -5.52 -2.43
CA SER A 160 -7.47 -4.40 -2.70
C SER A 160 -6.04 -4.74 -2.26
N PRO A 161 -5.13 -5.05 -3.19
CA PRO A 161 -3.73 -5.28 -2.87
C PRO A 161 -3.01 -3.95 -2.59
N MET A 162 -2.21 -3.89 -1.52
CA MET A 162 -1.23 -2.83 -1.37
C MET A 162 -0.09 -3.04 -2.35
N VAL A 163 0.16 -2.06 -3.21
CA VAL A 163 1.19 -2.23 -4.25
C VAL A 163 2.60 -2.28 -3.72
N THR A 164 2.88 -1.58 -2.64
CA THR A 164 4.23 -1.54 -2.07
C THR A 164 4.43 -2.67 -1.08
N MET A 165 5.68 -3.13 -0.98
CA MET A 165 6.13 -3.83 0.22
C MET A 165 6.41 -2.79 1.29
N ALA A 166 5.73 -2.89 2.42
CA ALA A 166 5.88 -1.96 3.52
C ALA A 166 6.93 -2.47 4.51
N GLY A 167 7.72 -1.55 5.07
CA GLY A 167 8.43 -1.78 6.32
C GLY A 167 7.50 -1.61 7.52
N VAL A 168 7.78 -2.29 8.63
CA VAL A 168 7.15 -1.98 9.92
C VAL A 168 8.07 -1.07 10.73
N GLY A 169 8.22 0.18 10.32
CA GLY A 169 9.12 1.07 11.06
C GLY A 169 9.38 2.38 10.34
N SER A 170 9.73 3.38 11.14
CA SER A 170 10.56 4.48 10.65
C SER A 170 11.99 3.95 10.42
N THR A 171 12.72 4.54 9.48
CA THR A 171 14.18 4.35 9.35
C THR A 171 14.92 4.78 10.62
N THR A 172 14.28 5.58 11.48
CA THR A 172 14.76 5.92 12.81
C THR A 172 14.33 4.87 13.85
N VAL A 173 15.04 3.74 13.81
CA VAL A 173 15.33 2.68 14.81
C VAL A 173 14.39 2.34 15.98
N ASN A 174 13.58 3.22 16.57
CA ASN A 174 13.01 2.89 17.89
C ASN A 174 11.55 2.48 17.91
N TYR A 175 10.78 2.65 16.83
CA TYR A 175 9.33 2.44 16.90
C TYR A 175 8.80 1.72 15.65
N PRO A 176 8.09 0.57 15.81
CA PRO A 176 7.29 0.02 14.73
C PRO A 176 6.28 1.08 14.32
N ARG A 177 6.41 1.58 13.10
CA ARG A 177 5.44 2.47 12.47
C ARG A 177 4.92 1.76 11.25
N MET A 178 3.61 1.78 11.10
CA MET A 178 2.97 1.12 9.99
C MET A 178 3.42 1.76 8.67
N GLY A 179 3.47 0.97 7.59
CA GLY A 179 3.74 1.50 6.27
C GLY A 179 2.71 2.56 5.87
N CYS A 180 3.03 3.41 4.90
CA CYS A 180 2.18 4.51 4.45
C CYS A 180 0.75 4.09 4.08
N GLY A 181 0.50 2.81 3.78
CA GLY A 181 -0.83 2.27 3.48
C GLY A 181 -1.74 2.06 4.70
N MET A 182 -1.20 2.09 5.91
CA MET A 182 -1.90 1.78 7.17
C MET A 182 -1.80 2.89 8.22
N HIS A 183 -1.08 3.98 7.93
CA HIS A 183 -0.89 5.11 8.85
C HIS A 183 -1.73 6.33 8.45
N HIS A 184 -2.19 7.10 9.44
CA HIS A 184 -2.81 8.40 9.24
C HIS A 184 -1.78 9.51 9.45
N GLY A 185 -1.43 10.22 8.38
CA GLY A 185 -0.64 11.44 8.48
C GLY A 185 -1.45 12.56 9.16
N PRO A 186 -0.81 13.44 9.95
CA PRO A 186 -1.45 14.54 10.67
C PRO A 186 -2.18 15.55 9.76
N THR A 187 -1.93 15.52 8.44
CA THR A 187 -2.56 16.38 7.43
C THR A 187 -3.66 15.67 6.64
N GLY A 188 -4.25 14.59 7.18
CA GLY A 188 -5.28 13.82 6.48
C GLY A 188 -4.73 12.95 5.34
N SER A 189 -3.42 12.74 5.27
CA SER A 189 -2.79 11.75 4.39
C SER A 189 -3.16 10.36 4.93
N ARG A 190 -4.22 9.77 4.42
CA ARG A 190 -4.76 8.51 4.93
C ARG A 190 -4.17 7.34 4.16
N GLY A 191 -3.85 6.28 4.90
CA GLY A 191 -3.35 5.05 4.32
C GLY A 191 -4.26 4.49 3.23
N ALA A 192 -3.64 3.86 2.23
CA ALA A 192 -4.25 3.33 1.02
C ALA A 192 -5.29 2.20 1.23
N LEU A 193 -5.47 1.70 2.46
CA LEU A 193 -6.40 0.61 2.75
C LEU A 193 -7.83 1.11 2.99
N ASN A 194 -8.56 1.23 1.90
CA ASN A 194 -10.00 1.47 1.90
C ASN A 194 -10.63 0.56 0.84
N LEU A 195 -11.89 0.24 1.06
CA LEU A 195 -12.69 -0.56 0.13
C LEU A 195 -13.83 0.25 -0.52
N GLY A 196 -13.84 1.56 -0.29
CA GLY A 196 -14.82 2.47 -0.85
C GLY A 196 -14.69 2.63 -2.36
N THR A 197 -15.82 2.48 -3.06
CA THR A 197 -15.94 2.79 -4.49
C THR A 197 -15.96 4.30 -4.76
N SER A 198 -16.22 5.11 -3.73
CA SER A 198 -16.32 6.57 -3.82
C SER A 198 -15.41 7.27 -2.80
N THR A 199 -14.86 8.42 -3.17
CA THR A 199 -14.11 9.29 -2.26
C THR A 199 -15.03 10.22 -1.48
N LEU A 200 -16.10 10.71 -2.10
CA LEU A 200 -17.12 11.55 -1.44
C LEU A 200 -18.45 10.82 -1.31
N ILE A 201 -19.31 11.31 -0.41
CA ILE A 201 -20.65 10.73 -0.19
C ILE A 201 -21.51 10.86 -1.45
N SER A 202 -21.40 11.99 -2.14
CA SER A 202 -22.12 12.26 -3.39
C SER A 202 -21.34 13.27 -4.24
N TYR A 203 -21.74 13.37 -5.50
CA TYR A 203 -21.20 14.30 -6.48
C TYR A 203 -22.34 15.09 -7.13
N PRO A 204 -22.11 16.35 -7.54
CA PRO A 204 -23.14 17.14 -8.20
C PRO A 204 -23.39 16.61 -9.62
N ALA A 205 -24.64 16.69 -10.08
CA ALA A 205 -25.01 16.24 -11.43
C ALA A 205 -24.41 17.12 -12.55
N THR A 206 -24.07 18.37 -12.24
CA THR A 206 -23.40 19.33 -13.13
C THR A 206 -22.55 20.31 -12.31
N GLY A 207 -21.59 20.98 -12.94
CA GLY A 207 -20.84 22.06 -12.29
C GLY A 207 -19.83 21.53 -11.28
N THR A 208 -19.12 20.47 -11.66
CA THR A 208 -18.15 19.79 -10.82
C THR A 208 -16.96 20.71 -10.55
N SER A 209 -16.76 21.09 -9.29
CA SER A 209 -15.55 21.81 -8.86
C SER A 209 -14.33 20.91 -8.79
N TYR A 210 -13.20 21.35 -9.35
CA TYR A 210 -11.91 20.67 -9.19
C TYR A 210 -11.53 20.58 -7.71
N LYS A 211 -11.52 21.70 -6.98
CA LYS A 211 -11.06 21.71 -5.57
C LYS A 211 -11.96 20.91 -4.64
N GLN A 212 -13.28 20.94 -4.87
CA GLN A 212 -14.24 20.32 -3.97
C GLN A 212 -14.46 18.84 -4.29
N HIS A 213 -14.40 18.43 -5.56
CA HIS A 213 -14.79 17.08 -5.98
C HIS A 213 -13.63 16.26 -6.53
N ILE A 214 -12.78 16.85 -7.38
CA ILE A 214 -11.75 16.11 -8.11
C ILE A 214 -10.44 16.00 -7.33
N GLN A 215 -9.97 17.12 -6.78
CA GLN A 215 -8.74 17.16 -6.00
C GLN A 215 -8.78 16.16 -4.83
N PRO A 216 -9.87 16.03 -4.05
CA PRO A 216 -9.96 14.98 -3.03
C PRO A 216 -9.76 13.58 -3.61
N ILE A 217 -10.34 13.27 -4.77
CA ILE A 217 -10.16 11.96 -5.41
C ILE A 217 -8.68 11.75 -5.77
N LEU A 218 -8.05 12.71 -6.44
CA LEU A 218 -6.64 12.60 -6.86
C LEU A 218 -5.68 12.53 -5.67
N LEU A 219 -5.91 13.33 -4.63
CA LEU A 219 -5.12 13.30 -3.40
C LEU A 219 -5.24 11.96 -2.67
N ASN A 220 -6.42 11.34 -2.68
CA ASN A 220 -6.67 10.08 -1.99
C ASN A 220 -6.31 8.85 -2.81
N ARG A 221 -6.34 8.93 -4.15
CA ARG A 221 -6.16 7.77 -5.04
C ARG A 221 -4.84 7.74 -5.77
N CYS A 222 -4.35 8.89 -6.18
CA CYS A 222 -3.28 8.97 -7.14
C CYS A 222 -2.02 9.56 -6.50
N LYS A 223 -2.16 10.58 -5.64
CA LYS A 223 -1.04 11.36 -5.10
C LYS A 223 0.04 10.50 -4.46
N ALA A 224 -0.30 9.43 -3.73
CA ALA A 224 0.71 8.58 -3.09
C ALA A 224 1.74 8.01 -4.09
N CYS A 225 1.32 7.75 -5.33
CA CYS A 225 2.19 7.31 -6.43
C CYS A 225 2.61 8.47 -7.35
N HIS A 226 1.87 9.59 -7.32
CA HIS A 226 2.04 10.77 -8.16
C HIS A 226 2.47 11.99 -7.32
N ILE A 227 3.55 11.82 -6.55
CA ILE A 227 4.17 12.91 -5.78
C ILE A 227 5.14 13.67 -6.71
N PRO A 228 5.20 15.00 -6.62
CA PRO A 228 6.26 15.79 -7.24
C PRO A 228 7.62 15.45 -6.64
N SER A 229 8.63 15.17 -7.48
CA SER A 229 9.98 14.89 -6.99
C SER A 229 10.79 16.18 -6.80
N ASP A 230 11.32 16.41 -5.61
CA ASP A 230 12.66 16.99 -5.50
C ASP A 230 13.66 15.87 -5.80
N ASN A 231 14.38 16.04 -6.89
CA ASN A 231 15.39 15.15 -7.48
C ASN A 231 16.43 14.50 -6.55
N THR A 232 16.52 14.86 -5.27
CA THR A 232 17.50 14.28 -4.35
C THR A 232 16.95 13.07 -3.59
N ASN A 233 15.62 12.93 -3.42
CA ASN A 233 14.98 11.77 -2.76
C ASN A 233 13.50 11.54 -3.16
N GLY A 234 12.94 12.26 -4.14
CA GLY A 234 11.54 12.15 -4.60
C GLY A 234 11.22 10.84 -5.36
N PRO A 235 9.93 10.54 -5.66
CA PRO A 235 9.29 9.20 -5.76
C PRO A 235 9.74 8.27 -6.90
N ASN A 236 10.98 8.37 -7.34
CA ASN A 236 11.83 7.21 -7.13
C ASN A 236 11.95 7.01 -5.62
N ALA A 237 10.88 6.55 -4.96
CA ALA A 237 11.11 5.72 -3.80
C ALA A 237 11.77 4.50 -4.42
N THR A 238 13.08 4.60 -4.60
CA THR A 238 13.99 3.52 -4.32
C THR A 238 13.61 3.14 -2.90
N TYR A 239 12.53 2.39 -2.74
CA TYR A 239 12.56 1.31 -1.81
C TYR A 239 13.69 0.48 -2.38
N PRO A 240 14.89 0.47 -1.77
CA PRO A 240 15.89 -0.49 -2.18
C PRO A 240 15.26 -1.86 -1.93
N THR A 241 14.54 -2.39 -2.90
CA THR A 241 14.34 -3.80 -3.08
C THR A 241 15.67 -4.30 -3.62
N LYS A 242 16.72 -4.26 -2.78
CA LYS A 242 17.95 -4.99 -3.06
C LYS A 242 17.73 -6.51 -3.08
N ASN A 243 16.50 -6.95 -2.83
CA ASN A 243 16.00 -8.30 -3.04
C ASN A 243 16.15 -8.80 -4.49
N ASP A 244 16.46 -7.92 -5.47
CA ASP A 244 16.76 -8.32 -6.85
C ASP A 244 18.16 -8.97 -7.03
N THR A 245 18.95 -9.11 -5.96
CA THR A 245 20.28 -9.70 -6.04
C THR A 245 20.49 -10.87 -5.08
N ALA A 246 19.92 -12.02 -5.43
CA ALA A 246 20.55 -13.30 -5.11
C ALA A 246 21.81 -13.46 -5.98
N GLY A 247 22.94 -12.85 -5.57
CA GLY A 247 24.28 -13.19 -6.06
C GLY A 247 24.83 -12.47 -7.30
N GLY A 248 24.12 -11.50 -7.90
CA GLY A 248 24.58 -10.73 -9.06
C GLY A 248 24.99 -9.30 -8.72
N THR A 249 25.95 -8.73 -9.45
CA THR A 249 26.33 -7.31 -9.40
C THR A 249 25.07 -6.42 -9.43
N VAL A 250 24.98 -5.45 -8.52
CA VAL A 250 23.88 -4.47 -8.44
C VAL A 250 23.86 -3.64 -9.72
N THR A 251 23.14 -4.12 -10.74
CA THR A 251 23.15 -3.47 -12.06
C THR A 251 21.88 -2.67 -12.34
N ALA A 252 20.83 -2.81 -11.52
CA ALA A 252 19.70 -1.89 -11.54
C ALA A 252 18.97 -1.94 -10.19
N SER A 253 18.87 -0.81 -9.51
CA SER A 253 17.71 -0.57 -8.64
C SER A 253 16.47 -0.76 -9.52
N SER A 254 15.56 -1.68 -9.16
CA SER A 254 14.22 -1.73 -9.75
C SER A 254 13.45 -0.49 -9.28
N THR A 255 13.86 0.67 -9.78
CA THR A 255 13.21 1.93 -9.52
C THR A 255 11.88 1.89 -10.24
N VAL A 256 10.84 1.52 -9.51
CA VAL A 256 9.49 1.65 -10.03
C VAL A 256 9.20 3.15 -10.10
N LYS A 257 9.27 3.70 -11.32
CA LYS A 257 8.87 5.09 -11.59
C LYS A 257 7.34 5.17 -11.53
N TYR A 258 6.81 5.36 -10.33
CA TYR A 258 5.36 5.35 -10.10
C TYR A 258 4.65 6.57 -10.71
N ASN A 259 5.33 7.72 -10.81
CA ASN A 259 4.64 8.97 -11.13
C ASN A 259 4.61 9.29 -12.63
N GLY A 260 5.52 8.76 -13.47
CA GLY A 260 5.67 9.21 -14.86
C GLY A 260 5.91 10.73 -15.00
N ASN A 261 6.45 11.36 -13.94
CA ASN A 261 6.53 12.81 -13.72
C ASN A 261 5.18 13.54 -13.75
N LEU A 262 4.09 12.86 -13.40
CA LEU A 262 2.77 13.46 -13.25
C LEU A 262 2.57 13.86 -11.79
N ASP A 263 2.35 15.15 -11.55
CA ASP A 263 1.99 15.72 -10.26
C ASP A 263 0.47 15.92 -10.18
N LEU A 264 -0.16 15.17 -9.27
CA LEU A 264 -1.60 15.22 -9.03
C LEU A 264 -1.96 15.84 -7.68
N ALA A 265 -1.02 16.54 -7.03
CA ALA A 265 -1.27 17.20 -5.75
C ALA A 265 -2.17 18.44 -5.90
N THR A 266 -2.02 19.17 -7.01
CA THR A 266 -2.80 20.37 -7.33
C THR A 266 -3.08 20.43 -8.84
N TYR A 267 -3.97 21.32 -9.25
CA TYR A 267 -4.30 21.48 -10.67
C TYR A 267 -3.09 21.90 -11.50
N ALA A 268 -2.33 22.88 -11.00
CA ALA A 268 -1.18 23.46 -11.67
C ALA A 268 0.13 22.70 -11.39
N GLY A 269 0.07 21.56 -10.71
CA GLY A 269 1.24 20.95 -10.08
C GLY A 269 1.72 21.74 -8.86
N SER A 270 2.48 21.08 -8.01
CA SER A 270 3.17 21.70 -6.90
C SER A 270 4.24 22.67 -7.40
N SER A 271 4.66 23.57 -6.51
CA SER A 271 5.78 24.48 -6.79
C SER A 271 7.14 23.78 -6.89
N LYS A 272 7.21 22.48 -6.60
CA LYS A 272 8.45 21.71 -6.69
C LYS A 272 8.73 21.40 -8.16
N LYS A 273 9.89 21.82 -8.65
CA LYS A 273 10.35 21.48 -10.00
C LYS A 273 11.22 20.23 -9.93
N SER A 274 10.91 19.23 -10.75
CA SER A 274 11.90 18.21 -11.09
C SER A 274 13.14 18.88 -11.66
N THR A 275 14.33 18.37 -11.31
CA THR A 275 15.56 18.84 -11.95
C THR A 275 15.94 18.01 -13.17
N THR A 276 15.22 16.92 -13.43
CA THR A 276 15.43 16.05 -14.59
C THR A 276 14.55 16.48 -15.75
N TYR A 277 13.36 17.02 -15.47
CA TYR A 277 12.42 17.49 -16.47
C TYR A 277 12.25 19.01 -16.41
N SER A 278 12.00 19.65 -17.55
CA SER A 278 11.78 21.09 -17.63
C SER A 278 10.57 21.55 -16.80
N ARG A 279 9.59 20.65 -16.59
CA ARG A 279 8.53 20.73 -15.59
C ARG A 279 7.92 19.34 -15.36
N ASP A 280 7.30 19.12 -14.21
CA ASP A 280 6.41 17.97 -14.01
C ASP A 280 5.15 18.15 -14.88
N LYS A 281 4.63 17.05 -15.43
CA LYS A 281 3.31 17.02 -16.05
C LYS A 281 2.27 17.35 -14.99
N VAL A 282 1.30 18.15 -15.36
CA VAL A 282 0.20 18.57 -14.48
C VAL A 282 -1.12 18.08 -15.04
N ILE A 283 -2.21 18.36 -14.34
CA ILE A 283 -3.54 17.88 -14.70
C ILE A 283 -3.93 18.28 -16.13
N SER A 284 -3.66 19.52 -16.53
CA SER A 284 -3.96 20.00 -17.89
C SER A 284 -3.19 19.25 -18.99
N ASP A 285 -2.06 18.60 -18.67
CA ASP A 285 -1.28 17.84 -19.65
C ASP A 285 -1.85 16.42 -19.90
N VAL A 286 -2.78 15.96 -19.05
CA VAL A 286 -3.31 14.58 -19.08
C VAL A 286 -4.83 14.51 -19.21
N VAL A 287 -5.50 15.64 -19.41
CA VAL A 287 -6.95 15.71 -19.68
C VAL A 287 -7.22 16.01 -21.14
N ASN A 288 -8.20 15.31 -21.70
CA ASN A 288 -8.72 15.54 -23.04
C ASN A 288 -10.19 15.95 -22.91
N THR A 289 -10.45 17.26 -22.98
CA THR A 289 -11.80 17.83 -22.81
C THR A 289 -12.72 17.53 -23.99
N VAL A 290 -12.18 17.15 -25.15
CA VAL A 290 -12.96 16.74 -26.34
C VAL A 290 -13.42 15.29 -26.21
N ASN A 291 -12.52 14.42 -25.74
CA ASN A 291 -12.81 13.01 -25.50
C ASN A 291 -12.33 12.59 -24.12
N PRO A 292 -13.17 12.75 -23.08
CA PRO A 292 -12.79 12.47 -21.69
C PRO A 292 -12.19 11.08 -21.49
N ASP A 293 -12.73 10.05 -22.15
CA ASP A 293 -12.28 8.66 -22.02
C ASP A 293 -10.88 8.41 -22.62
N GLN A 294 -10.38 9.32 -23.45
CA GLN A 294 -9.00 9.33 -23.96
C GLN A 294 -8.03 10.16 -23.10
N SER A 295 -8.50 10.78 -22.03
CA SER A 295 -7.64 11.47 -21.07
C SER A 295 -6.68 10.48 -20.42
N GLY A 296 -5.42 10.86 -20.22
CA GLY A 296 -4.44 10.04 -19.50
C GLY A 296 -4.90 9.65 -18.09
N LEU A 297 -5.76 10.46 -17.45
CA LEU A 297 -6.39 10.14 -16.17
C LEU A 297 -7.40 8.97 -16.23
N LEU A 298 -8.07 8.75 -17.37
CA LEU A 298 -9.17 7.79 -17.52
C LEU A 298 -8.85 6.61 -18.44
N SER A 299 -7.92 6.79 -19.38
CA SER A 299 -7.64 5.83 -20.45
C SER A 299 -7.25 4.45 -19.93
N TRP A 300 -6.54 4.37 -18.80
CA TRP A 300 -6.18 3.11 -18.15
C TRP A 300 -7.42 2.31 -17.71
N VAL A 301 -8.44 2.98 -17.15
CA VAL A 301 -9.68 2.34 -16.73
C VAL A 301 -10.48 1.84 -17.94
N VAL A 302 -10.53 2.64 -19.02
CA VAL A 302 -11.33 2.35 -20.22
C VAL A 302 -10.73 1.20 -21.03
N GLN A 303 -9.41 1.08 -21.10
CA GLN A 303 -8.71 0.04 -21.85
C GLN A 303 -8.85 -1.37 -21.24
N GLY A 304 -9.68 -1.54 -20.21
CA GLY A 304 -9.80 -2.79 -19.44
C GLY A 304 -8.57 -3.09 -18.58
N SER A 305 -7.52 -2.26 -18.66
CA SER A 305 -6.36 -2.29 -17.77
C SER A 305 -6.66 -1.52 -16.49
N THR A 306 -7.64 -1.99 -15.72
CA THR A 306 -7.97 -1.38 -14.42
C THR A 306 -6.83 -1.49 -13.40
N SER A 307 -5.73 -2.16 -13.75
CA SER A 307 -4.49 -2.20 -12.99
C SER A 307 -3.39 -1.30 -13.57
N HIS A 308 -2.77 -0.45 -12.75
CA HIS A 308 -1.49 0.20 -13.04
C HIS A 308 -0.51 0.01 -11.88
N SER A 309 0.66 0.69 -11.95
CA SER A 309 1.54 1.02 -10.83
C SER A 309 1.04 0.56 -9.46
N GLY A 310 0.12 1.38 -8.97
CA GLY A 310 -0.48 1.43 -7.64
C GLY A 310 -1.72 0.58 -7.39
N GLY A 311 -2.04 -0.41 -8.24
CA GLY A 311 -3.07 -1.42 -7.95
C GLY A 311 -4.25 -1.34 -8.91
N TRP A 312 -5.43 -1.72 -8.42
CA TRP A 312 -6.71 -1.58 -9.13
C TRP A 312 -7.49 -0.41 -8.52
N PHE A 313 -7.87 0.60 -9.32
CA PHE A 313 -8.37 1.87 -8.75
C PHE A 313 -9.84 2.12 -9.01
N TRP A 314 -10.27 1.97 -10.26
CA TRP A 314 -11.62 2.32 -10.69
C TRP A 314 -12.15 1.33 -11.72
N LYS A 315 -13.46 1.10 -11.65
CA LYS A 315 -14.29 0.62 -12.75
C LYS A 315 -15.00 1.81 -13.40
N THR A 316 -15.41 1.68 -14.65
CA THR A 316 -16.22 2.72 -15.33
C THR A 316 -17.57 2.97 -14.65
N THR A 317 -18.02 2.02 -13.83
CA THR A 317 -19.23 2.12 -13.01
C THR A 317 -19.04 2.93 -11.74
N ASP A 318 -17.81 3.16 -11.29
CA ASP A 318 -17.52 3.77 -9.99
C ASP A 318 -17.86 5.26 -9.99
N PRO A 319 -18.39 5.80 -8.86
CA PRO A 319 -18.72 7.21 -8.74
C PRO A 319 -17.54 8.15 -9.03
N ASP A 320 -16.35 7.80 -8.52
CA ASP A 320 -15.12 8.59 -8.72
C ASP A 320 -14.73 8.70 -10.20
N TYR A 321 -14.86 7.60 -10.95
CA TYR A 321 -14.61 7.60 -12.40
C TYR A 321 -15.59 8.54 -13.11
N LYS A 322 -16.89 8.37 -12.82
CA LYS A 322 -17.96 9.12 -13.47
C LYS A 322 -17.82 10.62 -13.24
N VAL A 323 -17.50 11.05 -12.02
CA VAL A 323 -17.34 12.48 -11.72
C VAL A 323 -16.07 13.08 -12.33
N ILE A 324 -14.95 12.34 -12.40
CA ILE A 324 -13.75 12.83 -13.11
C ILE A 324 -14.08 12.98 -14.60
N ARG A 325 -14.74 11.98 -15.20
CA ARG A 325 -15.18 12.02 -16.60
C ARG A 325 -16.11 13.21 -16.86
N GLN A 326 -17.08 13.44 -15.98
CA GLN A 326 -17.99 14.56 -16.06
C GLN A 326 -17.24 15.88 -15.98
N TRP A 327 -16.37 16.08 -14.99
CA TRP A 327 -15.57 17.29 -14.85
C TRP A 327 -14.71 17.57 -16.09
N ILE A 328 -14.09 16.54 -16.69
CA ILE A 328 -13.34 16.69 -17.93
C ILE A 328 -14.27 17.13 -19.08
N SER A 329 -15.46 16.53 -19.20
CA SER A 329 -16.46 16.93 -20.20
C SER A 329 -17.02 18.34 -19.99
N GLU A 330 -17.01 18.84 -18.75
CA GLU A 330 -17.36 20.21 -18.39
C GLU A 330 -16.20 21.21 -18.62
N GLY A 331 -15.11 20.76 -19.26
CA GLY A 331 -13.96 21.59 -19.63
C GLY A 331 -12.80 21.56 -18.64
N ALA A 332 -12.81 20.63 -17.67
CA ALA A 332 -11.73 20.43 -16.70
C ALA A 332 -11.32 21.70 -15.94
N GLN A 333 -12.30 22.51 -15.53
CA GLN A 333 -12.04 23.82 -14.93
C GLN A 333 -11.30 23.72 -13.58
N ASN A 334 -10.43 24.69 -13.28
CA ASN A 334 -9.73 24.82 -12.00
C ASN A 334 -10.48 25.77 -11.04
N ASN A 335 -11.69 25.38 -10.66
CA ASN A 335 -12.60 26.10 -9.76
C ASN A 335 -12.48 25.63 -8.30
#